data_AF-A0AAW2SP80-F1
#
_entry.id   AF-A0AAW2SP80-F1
#
_cell.length_a   1.000
_cell.length_b   1.000
_cell.length_c   1.000
_cell.angle_alpha   90.00
_cell.angle_beta   90.00
_cell.angle_gamma   90.00
#
_symmetry.space_group_name_H-M   'P 1'
#
loop_
_entity.id
_entity.type
_entity.pdbx_description
1 polymer ?
#
loop_
_entity_poly.entity_id
_entity_poly.type
_entity_poly.pdbx_seq_one_letter_code
_entity_poly.pdbx_strand_id
1 'polypeptide(L)'
;MPTPASTTPPRVGVGVGVWIWRRVQGPSHPVQAHRRHTPTLIAAARRLLAHALLHDQSNSMFALLSPSCIPLHPFSYTYRTLIKSRRSFIEILKDEPGAYERWAARGEEAMLPEVGYEEFRIGSQFWVLKRKHARIVVGERRVWSKLKLPCLRDYTCYPEEHYFATVLSMVDPRGCIPCTLTHVDWNGGHGGHPRMYMSSEVGSELIRRLRQSRPRYGDERSSNGSGSGSGVRVGGEDMTRLCLLESSHQGHCTS
;
A
#
# COMPACT_ATOMS: atom_id res chain seq x y z
N MET A 1 -16.30 -51.42 -37.44
CA MET A 1 -17.17 -50.27 -37.11
C MET A 1 -16.43 -49.38 -36.13
N PRO A 2 -16.05 -48.15 -36.48
CA PRO A 2 -15.42 -47.22 -35.54
C PRO A 2 -16.49 -46.49 -34.73
N THR A 3 -16.29 -46.40 -33.41
CA THR A 3 -17.08 -45.61 -32.47
C THR A 3 -17.01 -44.11 -32.78
N PRO A 4 -18.09 -43.33 -32.65
CA PRO A 4 -18.06 -41.90 -32.93
C PRO A 4 -17.31 -41.16 -31.82
N ALA A 5 -16.38 -40.30 -32.23
CA ALA A 5 -15.70 -39.36 -31.36
C ALA A 5 -16.70 -38.33 -30.82
N SER A 6 -16.74 -38.19 -29.49
CA SER A 6 -17.49 -37.14 -28.80
C SER A 6 -16.78 -35.79 -29.01
N THR A 7 -17.35 -34.94 -29.87
CA THR A 7 -16.96 -33.54 -30.01
C THR A 7 -17.67 -32.70 -28.96
N THR A 8 -17.04 -32.49 -27.80
CA THR A 8 -17.44 -31.39 -26.90
C THR A 8 -16.96 -30.06 -27.48
N PRO A 9 -17.81 -29.02 -27.57
CA PRO A 9 -17.40 -27.72 -28.06
C PRO A 9 -16.40 -27.06 -27.09
N PRO A 10 -15.47 -26.22 -27.59
CA PRO A 10 -14.55 -25.52 -26.72
C PRO A 10 -15.34 -24.60 -25.79
N ARG A 11 -15.25 -24.85 -24.48
CA ARG A 11 -15.68 -23.87 -23.48
C ARG A 11 -14.78 -22.66 -23.63
N VAL A 12 -15.31 -21.59 -24.20
CA VAL A 12 -14.75 -20.25 -24.07
C VAL A 12 -14.94 -19.83 -22.62
N GLY A 13 -14.05 -20.34 -21.75
CA GLY A 13 -13.89 -19.82 -20.41
C GLY A 13 -13.21 -18.47 -20.53
N VAL A 14 -13.94 -17.40 -20.24
CA VAL A 14 -13.34 -16.10 -19.94
C VAL A 14 -12.44 -16.34 -18.72
N GLY A 15 -11.15 -16.52 -18.98
CA GLY A 15 -10.13 -16.62 -17.95
C GLY A 15 -10.02 -15.28 -17.23
N VAL A 16 -10.85 -15.07 -16.22
CA VAL A 16 -10.63 -14.01 -15.23
C VAL A 16 -9.46 -14.48 -14.38
N GLY A 17 -8.24 -14.13 -14.77
CA GLY A 17 -7.04 -14.38 -13.99
C GLY A 17 -7.12 -13.59 -12.68
N VAL A 18 -7.59 -14.26 -11.64
CA VAL A 18 -7.61 -13.79 -10.26
C VAL A 18 -6.41 -14.41 -9.57
N TRP A 19 -5.31 -13.66 -9.47
CA TRP A 19 -4.15 -14.07 -8.68
C TRP A 19 -4.19 -13.38 -7.32
N ILE A 20 -4.85 -14.02 -6.35
CA ILE A 20 -4.59 -13.77 -4.94
C ILE A 20 -3.74 -14.90 -4.42
N TRP A 21 -2.57 -14.54 -3.89
CA TRP A 21 -1.72 -15.39 -3.07
C TRP A 21 -1.28 -16.73 -3.68
N ARG A 22 -0.65 -16.69 -4.86
CA ARG A 22 0.48 -17.60 -5.07
C ARG A 22 1.75 -16.80 -4.85
N ARG A 23 2.60 -17.28 -3.93
CA ARG A 23 4.05 -17.02 -3.98
C ARG A 23 4.43 -16.99 -5.46
N VAL A 24 5.06 -15.93 -5.93
CA VAL A 24 5.65 -15.91 -7.27
C VAL A 24 6.60 -17.11 -7.33
N GLN A 25 6.10 -18.25 -7.82
CA GLN A 25 6.90 -19.43 -8.12
C GLN A 25 7.47 -19.22 -9.52
N GLY A 26 8.26 -18.16 -9.66
CA GLY A 26 9.29 -18.07 -10.69
C GLY A 26 10.60 -18.62 -10.11
N PRO A 27 11.67 -18.75 -10.91
CA PRO A 27 12.99 -19.04 -10.38
C PRO A 27 13.26 -18.11 -9.21
N SER A 28 13.86 -18.63 -8.13
CA SER A 28 14.28 -17.84 -6.98
C SER A 28 15.28 -16.78 -7.45
N HIS A 29 14.76 -15.64 -7.92
CA HIS A 29 15.57 -14.46 -8.15
C HIS A 29 16.22 -14.12 -6.82
N PRO A 30 17.52 -13.75 -6.82
CA PRO A 30 18.22 -13.45 -5.59
C PRO A 30 17.41 -12.44 -4.80
N VAL A 31 17.02 -12.82 -3.58
CA VAL A 31 16.29 -11.95 -2.66
C VAL A 31 17.23 -10.79 -2.38
N GLN A 32 17.05 -9.68 -3.09
CA GLN A 32 17.85 -8.50 -2.84
C GLN A 32 17.51 -8.02 -1.43
N ALA A 33 18.52 -8.02 -0.56
CA ALA A 33 18.39 -7.50 0.80
C ALA A 33 17.80 -6.09 0.72
N HIS A 34 16.71 -5.88 1.44
CA HIS A 34 16.12 -4.57 1.66
C HIS A 34 16.38 -4.17 3.11
N ARG A 35 16.68 -2.89 3.31
CA ARG A 35 16.98 -2.31 4.61
C ARG A 35 16.03 -1.15 4.85
N ARG A 36 15.57 -1.01 6.10
CA ARG A 36 14.84 0.18 6.54
C ARG A 36 15.71 1.41 6.33
N HIS A 37 15.08 2.57 6.15
CA HIS A 37 15.79 3.84 5.96
C HIS A 37 16.66 3.88 4.70
N THR A 38 16.35 3.04 3.71
CA THR A 38 17.05 3.02 2.43
C THR A 38 16.06 2.90 1.28
N PRO A 39 16.42 3.35 0.06
CA PRO A 39 15.56 3.23 -1.11
C PRO A 39 15.35 1.79 -1.60
N THR A 40 15.95 0.80 -0.95
CA THR A 40 15.87 -0.61 -1.36
C THR A 40 14.45 -1.18 -1.28
N LEU A 41 13.62 -0.71 -0.34
CA LEU A 41 12.20 -1.09 -0.24
C LEU A 41 11.40 -0.64 -1.47
N ILE A 42 11.60 0.60 -1.94
CA ILE A 42 11.00 1.08 -3.18
C ILE A 42 11.47 0.24 -4.36
N ALA A 43 12.78 -0.01 -4.46
CA ALA A 43 13.34 -0.79 -5.56
C ALA A 43 12.75 -2.20 -5.60
N ALA A 44 12.56 -2.84 -4.44
CA ALA A 44 11.92 -4.14 -4.32
C ALA A 44 10.46 -4.09 -4.76
N ALA A 45 9.67 -3.14 -4.25
CA ALA A 45 8.26 -2.97 -4.62
C ALA A 45 8.07 -2.68 -6.12
N ARG A 46 8.93 -1.84 -6.73
CA ARG A 46 8.94 -1.58 -8.18
C ARG A 46 9.23 -2.85 -8.99
N ARG A 47 10.20 -3.67 -8.56
CA ARG A 47 10.48 -4.95 -9.23
C ARG A 47 9.31 -5.92 -9.11
N LEU A 48 8.69 -6.02 -7.93
CA LEU A 48 7.50 -6.86 -7.73
C LEU A 48 6.35 -6.43 -8.66
N LEU A 49 6.12 -5.12 -8.81
CA LEU A 49 5.16 -4.60 -9.79
C LEU A 49 5.54 -4.97 -11.23
N ALA A 50 6.79 -4.79 -11.62
CA ALA A 50 7.26 -5.12 -12.97
C ALA A 50 7.04 -6.61 -13.28
N HIS A 51 7.42 -7.50 -12.36
CA HIS A 51 7.18 -8.93 -12.50
C HIS A 51 5.69 -9.26 -12.60
N ALA A 52 4.85 -8.71 -11.72
CA ALA A 52 3.41 -8.97 -11.73
C ALA A 52 2.71 -8.43 -13.00
N LEU A 53 3.20 -7.33 -13.58
CA LEU A 53 2.72 -6.77 -14.83
C LEU A 53 3.08 -7.64 -16.05
N LEU A 54 4.28 -8.22 -16.05
CA LEU A 54 4.80 -9.05 -17.15
C LEU A 54 4.27 -10.48 -17.10
N HIS A 55 4.14 -11.04 -15.90
CA HIS A 55 3.72 -12.42 -15.70
C HIS A 55 2.27 -12.67 -16.13
N ASP A 56 1.36 -11.73 -15.85
CA ASP A 56 -0.04 -11.85 -16.25
C ASP A 56 -0.64 -10.50 -16.67
N GLN A 57 -1.18 -10.47 -17.89
CA GLN A 57 -1.82 -9.30 -18.47
C GLN A 57 -3.21 -9.04 -17.90
N SER A 58 -3.87 -10.07 -17.36
CA SER A 58 -5.18 -10.00 -16.71
C SER A 58 -5.15 -9.39 -15.31
N ASN A 59 -3.95 -9.28 -14.70
CA ASN A 59 -3.77 -8.58 -13.42
C ASN A 59 -4.23 -7.12 -13.53
N SER A 60 -5.39 -6.82 -12.94
CA SER A 60 -6.03 -5.50 -12.97
C SER A 60 -5.75 -4.65 -11.73
N MET A 61 -5.41 -5.29 -10.60
CA MET A 61 -5.16 -4.71 -9.29
C MET A 61 -3.90 -5.29 -8.66
N PHE A 62 -3.13 -4.46 -7.97
CA PHE A 62 -1.86 -4.80 -7.35
C PHE A 62 -1.88 -4.29 -5.91
N ALA A 63 -1.80 -5.18 -4.92
CA ALA A 63 -1.74 -4.79 -3.52
C ALA A 63 -0.34 -5.12 -2.97
N LEU A 64 0.28 -4.16 -2.28
CA LEU A 64 1.51 -4.41 -1.54
C LEU A 64 1.15 -4.75 -0.09
N LEU A 65 1.59 -5.91 0.38
CA LEU A 65 1.33 -6.43 1.73
C LEU A 65 2.63 -6.99 2.33
N SER A 66 2.65 -7.12 3.65
CA SER A 66 3.70 -7.76 4.44
C SER A 66 3.19 -9.07 5.08
N PRO A 67 4.08 -9.94 5.59
CA PRO A 67 3.67 -11.14 6.34
C PRO A 67 2.85 -10.82 7.58
N SER A 68 3.01 -9.63 8.13
CA SER A 68 2.23 -9.12 9.25
C SER A 68 0.99 -8.37 8.74
N CYS A 69 0.30 -8.89 7.73
CA CYS A 69 -0.96 -8.32 7.28
C CYS A 69 -2.07 -9.36 7.40
N ILE A 70 -3.18 -9.00 8.03
CA ILE A 70 -4.31 -9.89 8.25
C ILE A 70 -5.57 -9.27 7.64
N PRO A 71 -6.31 -9.99 6.77
CA PRO A 71 -7.53 -9.48 6.19
C PRO A 71 -8.64 -9.34 7.23
N LEU A 72 -9.25 -8.16 7.35
CA LEU A 72 -10.48 -7.99 8.14
C LEU A 72 -11.71 -8.55 7.45
N HIS A 73 -11.80 -8.40 6.13
CA HIS A 73 -12.98 -8.77 5.37
C HIS A 73 -12.74 -10.07 4.61
N PRO A 74 -13.80 -10.88 4.38
CA PRO A 74 -13.70 -12.02 3.50
C PRO A 74 -13.23 -11.60 2.11
N PHE A 75 -12.49 -12.48 1.44
CA PHE A 75 -11.94 -12.21 0.12
C PHE A 75 -12.99 -11.70 -0.89
N SER A 76 -14.20 -12.28 -0.88
CA SER A 76 -15.29 -11.88 -1.79
C SER A 76 -15.76 -10.44 -1.58
N TYR A 77 -15.66 -9.90 -0.37
CA TYR A 77 -15.94 -8.50 -0.08
C TYR A 77 -14.85 -7.62 -0.71
N THR A 78 -13.60 -7.87 -0.33
CA THR A 78 -12.43 -7.14 -0.82
C THR A 78 -12.34 -7.14 -2.34
N TYR A 79 -12.52 -8.30 -2.98
CA TYR A 79 -12.49 -8.42 -4.43
C TYR A 79 -13.56 -7.54 -5.10
N ARG A 80 -14.82 -7.61 -4.64
CA ARG A 80 -15.93 -6.83 -5.19
C ARG A 80 -15.69 -5.32 -5.03
N THR A 81 -15.19 -4.90 -3.88
CA THR A 81 -14.75 -3.53 -3.63
C THR A 81 -13.71 -3.08 -4.66
N LEU A 82 -12.63 -3.85 -4.81
CA LEU A 82 -11.46 -3.43 -5.58
C LEU A 82 -11.75 -3.42 -7.08
N ILE A 83 -12.52 -4.40 -7.56
CA ILE A 83 -12.85 -4.51 -8.98
C ILE A 83 -13.88 -3.48 -9.43
N LYS A 84 -14.84 -3.10 -8.55
CA LYS A 84 -15.83 -2.04 -8.84
C LYS A 84 -15.23 -0.64 -8.85
N SER A 85 -14.21 -0.40 -8.03
CA SER A 85 -13.52 0.89 -8.05
C SER A 85 -12.83 1.14 -9.38
N ARG A 86 -12.93 2.35 -9.91
CA ARG A 86 -12.16 2.80 -11.10
C ARG A 86 -10.82 3.45 -10.71
N ARG A 87 -10.59 3.66 -9.41
CA ARG A 87 -9.46 4.41 -8.86
C ARG A 87 -8.50 3.48 -8.10
N SER A 88 -7.25 3.93 -7.96
CA SER A 88 -6.31 3.34 -6.99
C SER A 88 -6.61 3.82 -5.59
N PHE A 89 -6.13 3.09 -4.59
CA PHE A 89 -6.16 3.48 -3.19
C PHE A 89 -4.73 3.60 -2.69
N ILE A 90 -4.34 4.81 -2.35
CA ILE A 90 -3.02 5.14 -1.81
C ILE A 90 -3.17 6.36 -0.91
N GLU A 91 -2.54 6.34 0.25
CA GLU A 91 -2.50 7.51 1.13
C GLU A 91 -1.63 8.59 0.50
N ILE A 92 -2.20 9.79 0.37
CA ILE A 92 -1.56 10.97 -0.21
C ILE A 92 -1.89 12.13 0.72
N LEU A 93 -0.91 12.55 1.51
CA LEU A 93 -1.04 13.57 2.53
C LEU A 93 -0.22 14.81 2.13
N LYS A 94 -0.84 15.96 2.28
CA LYS A 94 -0.20 17.28 2.15
C LYS A 94 -0.04 17.87 3.55
N ASP A 95 0.96 18.74 3.72
CA ASP A 95 1.14 19.59 4.91
C ASP A 95 1.30 18.81 6.23
N GLU A 96 1.87 17.60 6.15
CA GLU A 96 2.14 16.79 7.33
C GLU A 96 3.39 17.28 8.08
N PRO A 97 3.39 17.22 9.43
CA PRO A 97 4.57 17.51 10.23
C PRO A 97 5.78 16.66 9.79
N GLY A 98 6.95 17.28 9.66
CA GLY A 98 8.17 16.59 9.23
C GLY A 98 8.31 16.42 7.70
N ALA A 99 7.38 16.96 6.90
CA ALA A 99 7.42 16.80 5.44
C ALA A 99 8.66 17.45 4.81
N TYR A 100 9.06 18.63 5.30
CA TYR A 100 10.24 19.32 4.79
C TYR A 100 11.52 18.51 5.06
N GLU A 101 11.69 18.00 6.27
CA GLU A 101 12.85 17.20 6.66
C GLU A 101 12.96 15.88 5.89
N ARG A 102 11.80 15.27 5.56
CA ARG A 102 11.73 14.06 4.71
C ARG A 102 12.02 14.36 3.24
N TRP A 103 11.56 15.50 2.73
CA TRP A 103 11.87 15.98 1.38
C TRP A 103 13.38 16.30 1.24
N ALA A 104 13.94 17.04 2.19
CA ALA A 104 15.36 17.43 2.24
C ALA A 104 16.29 16.34 2.79
N ALA A 105 15.80 15.12 3.06
CA ALA A 105 16.57 14.06 3.70
C ALA A 105 17.85 13.63 2.93
N ARG A 106 17.97 14.04 1.65
CA ARG A 106 19.11 13.76 0.75
C ARG A 106 19.96 15.01 0.46
N GLY A 107 19.67 16.12 1.14
CA GLY A 107 20.18 17.46 0.82
C GLY A 107 19.03 18.38 0.39
N GLU A 108 19.12 19.66 0.76
CA GLU A 108 18.05 20.65 0.57
C GLU A 108 17.69 20.89 -0.89
N GLU A 109 18.64 20.71 -1.82
CA GLU A 109 18.40 20.87 -3.26
C GLU A 109 18.33 19.54 -4.01
N ALA A 110 18.54 18.41 -3.33
CA ALA A 110 18.73 17.11 -3.99
C ALA A 110 17.51 16.68 -4.82
N MET A 111 16.31 17.06 -4.38
CA MET A 111 15.05 16.73 -5.04
C MET A 111 14.75 17.61 -6.27
N LEU A 112 15.41 18.77 -6.39
CA LEU A 112 15.18 19.72 -7.48
C LEU A 112 15.94 19.33 -8.76
N PRO A 113 15.44 19.75 -9.93
CA PRO A 113 14.12 20.37 -10.18
C PRO A 113 12.96 19.36 -10.29
N GLU A 114 13.20 18.06 -10.17
CA GLU A 114 12.22 17.01 -10.47
C GLU A 114 11.05 16.94 -9.51
N VAL A 115 11.24 17.31 -8.24
CA VAL A 115 10.20 17.34 -7.22
C VAL A 115 10.38 18.58 -6.35
N GLY A 116 9.59 19.61 -6.61
CA GLY A 116 9.49 20.75 -5.71
C GLY A 116 8.87 20.36 -4.37
N TYR A 117 9.13 21.13 -3.32
CA TYR A 117 8.56 20.86 -2.00
C TYR A 117 7.02 20.79 -2.03
N GLU A 118 6.36 21.69 -2.77
CA GLU A 118 4.89 21.71 -2.92
C GLU A 118 4.30 20.49 -3.64
N GLU A 119 5.12 19.72 -4.35
CA GLU A 119 4.72 18.49 -5.05
C GLU A 119 4.95 17.23 -4.19
N PHE A 120 5.81 17.33 -3.18
CA PHE A 120 6.13 16.22 -2.28
C PHE A 120 4.91 15.81 -1.45
N ARG A 121 4.65 14.51 -1.38
CA ARG A 121 3.55 13.96 -0.58
C ARG A 121 4.07 12.89 0.37
N ILE A 122 3.60 12.98 1.62
CA ILE A 122 3.68 11.87 2.56
C ILE A 122 2.56 10.88 2.26
N GLY A 123 2.78 9.60 2.55
CA GLY A 123 1.79 8.56 2.40
C GLY A 123 2.20 7.30 3.16
N SER A 124 1.58 6.19 2.78
CA SER A 124 1.81 4.88 3.40
C SER A 124 2.76 4.04 2.57
N GLN A 125 3.51 3.16 3.24
CA GLN A 125 4.21 2.07 2.58
C GLN A 125 3.24 1.12 1.84
N PHE A 126 1.99 1.02 2.28
CA PHE A 126 1.00 0.11 1.71
C PHE A 126 0.03 0.83 0.77
N TRP A 127 -0.33 0.16 -0.32
CA TRP A 127 -1.22 0.69 -1.35
C TRP A 127 -1.91 -0.43 -2.12
N VAL A 128 -2.99 -0.06 -2.81
CA VAL A 128 -3.64 -0.90 -3.82
C VAL A 128 -3.78 -0.13 -5.13
N LEU A 129 -3.01 -0.55 -6.14
CA LEU A 129 -2.90 0.15 -7.40
C LEU A 129 -3.64 -0.57 -8.53
N LYS A 130 -4.34 0.20 -9.37
CA LYS A 130 -4.79 -0.24 -10.69
C LYS A 130 -3.61 -0.47 -11.62
N ARG A 131 -3.76 -1.37 -12.60
CA ARG A 131 -2.74 -1.67 -13.61
C ARG A 131 -2.13 -0.43 -14.28
N LYS A 132 -2.93 0.59 -14.59
CA LYS A 132 -2.42 1.85 -15.17
C LYS A 132 -1.39 2.54 -14.27
N HIS A 133 -1.65 2.62 -12.96
CA HIS A 133 -0.76 3.26 -11.99
C HIS A 133 0.45 2.39 -11.68
N ALA A 134 0.31 1.07 -11.68
CA ALA A 134 1.45 0.15 -11.59
C ALA A 134 2.43 0.37 -12.76
N ARG A 135 1.93 0.55 -14.00
CA ARG A 135 2.76 0.86 -15.17
C ARG A 135 3.46 2.21 -15.04
N ILE A 136 2.75 3.24 -14.57
CA ILE A 136 3.34 4.56 -14.30
C ILE A 136 4.50 4.43 -13.32
N VAL A 137 4.27 3.77 -12.18
CA VAL A 137 5.29 3.59 -11.14
C VAL A 137 6.51 2.84 -11.66
N VAL A 138 6.35 1.73 -12.38
CA VAL A 138 7.48 0.96 -12.93
C VAL A 138 8.25 1.75 -13.99
N GLY A 139 7.53 2.52 -14.82
CA GLY A 139 8.11 3.36 -15.88
C GLY A 139 8.77 4.64 -15.38
N GLU A 140 8.46 5.09 -14.16
CA GLU A 140 8.99 6.34 -13.62
C GLU A 140 10.51 6.24 -13.38
N ARG A 141 11.27 7.21 -13.89
CA ARG A 141 12.72 7.36 -13.74
C ARG A 141 13.15 8.69 -13.10
N ARG A 142 12.42 9.80 -13.29
CA ARG A 142 12.79 11.16 -12.85
C ARG A 142 12.75 11.29 -11.33
N VAL A 143 11.59 11.10 -10.72
CA VAL A 143 11.40 11.09 -9.26
C VAL A 143 12.20 9.94 -8.63
N TRP A 144 12.27 8.78 -9.28
CA TRP A 144 13.08 7.66 -8.80
C TRP A 144 14.57 8.01 -8.74
N SER A 145 15.10 8.77 -9.71
CA SER A 145 16.50 9.20 -9.72
C SER A 145 16.89 10.01 -8.49
N LYS A 146 15.92 10.71 -7.88
CA LYS A 146 16.11 11.50 -6.66
C LYS A 146 15.93 10.66 -5.41
N LEU A 147 14.81 9.94 -5.30
CA LEU A 147 14.50 9.18 -4.09
C LEU A 147 15.36 7.92 -3.91
N LYS A 148 16.08 7.48 -4.96
CA LYS A 148 17.11 6.43 -4.85
C LYS A 148 18.43 6.90 -4.22
N LEU A 149 18.63 8.21 -4.03
CA LEU A 149 19.82 8.71 -3.36
C LEU A 149 19.79 8.33 -1.87
N PRO A 150 20.95 8.04 -1.26
CA PRO A 150 21.03 7.76 0.16
C PRO A 150 20.62 9.00 0.98
N CYS A 151 19.95 8.77 2.10
CA CYS A 151 19.66 9.84 3.04
C CYS A 151 20.91 10.22 3.84
N LEU A 152 20.96 11.47 4.29
CA LEU A 152 22.01 12.00 5.15
C LEU A 152 21.83 11.57 6.62
N ARG A 153 20.58 11.31 7.03
CA ARG A 153 20.21 10.90 8.39
C ARG A 153 19.12 9.82 8.34
N ASP A 154 19.28 8.76 9.10
CA ASP A 154 18.35 7.61 9.06
C ASP A 154 16.95 7.98 9.56
N TYR A 155 16.84 8.81 10.61
CA TYR A 155 15.57 9.13 11.25
C TYR A 155 14.63 9.99 10.39
N THR A 156 15.10 10.60 9.30
CA THR A 156 14.27 11.30 8.30
C THR A 156 14.02 10.47 7.05
N CYS A 157 14.60 9.26 6.98
CA CYS A 157 14.61 8.46 5.77
C CYS A 157 13.49 7.42 5.78
N TYR A 158 12.38 7.73 5.10
CA TYR A 158 11.28 6.80 4.85
C TYR A 158 10.81 6.88 3.40
N PRO A 159 11.70 6.72 2.40
CA PRO A 159 11.37 7.03 1.02
C PRO A 159 10.20 6.20 0.47
N GLU A 160 10.02 4.97 0.96
CA GLU A 160 8.89 4.10 0.64
C GLU A 160 7.53 4.68 1.06
N GLU A 161 7.49 5.54 2.07
CA GLU A 161 6.30 6.28 2.51
C GLU A 161 6.04 7.54 1.68
N HIS A 162 6.87 7.85 0.69
CA HIS A 162 6.79 9.13 -0.05
C HIS A 162 6.78 8.95 -1.56
N TYR A 163 7.56 7.98 -2.05
CA TYR A 163 7.80 7.78 -3.47
C TYR A 163 6.52 7.54 -4.26
N PHE A 164 5.70 6.58 -3.83
CA PHE A 164 4.48 6.21 -4.57
C PHE A 164 3.42 7.32 -4.49
N ALA A 165 3.27 7.94 -3.32
CA ALA A 165 2.33 9.04 -3.12
C ALA A 165 2.69 10.24 -4.00
N THR A 166 3.96 10.67 -3.96
CA THR A 166 4.47 11.81 -4.75
C THR A 166 4.34 11.56 -6.25
N VAL A 167 4.76 10.39 -6.75
CA VAL A 167 4.65 10.06 -8.18
C VAL A 167 3.20 10.10 -8.65
N LEU A 168 2.28 9.49 -7.90
CA LEU A 168 0.89 9.38 -8.32
C LEU A 168 0.11 10.68 -8.15
N SER A 169 0.44 11.51 -7.16
CA SER A 169 -0.17 12.85 -7.01
C SER A 169 0.24 13.80 -8.13
N MET A 170 1.48 13.70 -8.62
CA MET A 170 1.96 14.52 -9.73
C MET A 170 1.38 14.07 -11.08
N VAL A 171 1.22 12.75 -11.29
CA VAL A 171 0.86 12.20 -12.61
C VAL A 171 -0.65 12.02 -12.81
N ASP A 172 -1.38 11.49 -11.82
CA ASP A 172 -2.82 11.23 -11.95
C ASP A 172 -3.55 11.37 -10.60
N PRO A 173 -3.67 12.60 -10.06
CA PRO A 173 -4.29 12.85 -8.75
C PRO A 173 -5.78 12.45 -8.73
N ARG A 174 -6.50 12.59 -9.86
CA ARG A 174 -7.91 12.19 -9.96
C ARG A 174 -8.09 10.67 -10.08
N GLY A 175 -7.08 9.96 -10.58
CA GLY A 175 -7.06 8.50 -10.66
C GLY A 175 -6.88 7.79 -9.31
N CYS A 176 -6.47 8.50 -8.26
CA CYS A 176 -6.23 7.93 -6.94
C CYS A 176 -7.24 8.45 -5.93
N ILE A 177 -7.81 7.57 -5.11
CA ILE A 177 -8.49 7.94 -3.87
C ILE A 177 -7.38 8.12 -2.83
N PRO A 178 -7.24 9.30 -2.20
CA PRO A 178 -6.14 9.61 -1.29
C PRO A 178 -6.38 8.99 0.09
N CYS A 179 -6.55 7.67 0.14
CA CYS A 179 -6.63 6.89 1.37
C CYS A 179 -5.92 5.54 1.17
N THR A 180 -5.33 5.02 2.25
CA THR A 180 -4.91 3.62 2.27
C THR A 180 -6.05 2.74 2.76
N LEU A 181 -6.11 1.51 2.25
CA LEU A 181 -7.08 0.52 2.75
C LEU A 181 -6.55 -0.23 3.98
N THR A 182 -5.29 -0.01 4.36
CA THR A 182 -4.65 -0.59 5.53
C THR A 182 -4.83 0.28 6.76
N HIS A 183 -5.38 -0.29 7.82
CA HIS A 183 -5.36 0.32 9.15
C HIS A 183 -4.02 0.06 9.84
N VAL A 184 -3.60 1.03 10.64
CA VAL A 184 -2.38 0.95 11.44
C VAL A 184 -2.67 1.66 12.77
N ASP A 185 -2.35 1.01 13.90
CA ASP A 185 -2.47 1.62 15.22
C ASP A 185 -1.18 2.33 15.60
N TRP A 186 -1.21 3.67 15.57
CA TRP A 186 -0.07 4.50 15.96
C TRP A 186 -0.08 4.89 17.45
N ASN A 187 -1.11 4.50 18.23
CA ASN A 187 -1.16 4.82 19.64
C ASN A 187 -0.06 4.06 20.39
N GLY A 188 0.88 4.78 21.01
CA GLY A 188 2.06 4.16 21.65
C GLY A 188 3.07 3.58 20.66
N GLY A 189 3.05 4.02 19.40
CA GLY A 189 4.08 3.68 18.41
C GLY A 189 5.46 4.25 18.79
N HIS A 190 6.52 3.55 18.41
CA HIS A 190 7.89 3.91 18.76
C HIS A 190 8.82 3.80 17.55
N GLY A 191 9.69 4.81 17.37
CA GLY A 191 10.74 4.79 16.34
C GLY A 191 10.22 4.60 14.91
N GLY A 192 9.07 5.17 14.56
CA GLY A 192 8.43 5.01 13.25
C GLY A 192 7.81 3.63 13.01
N HIS A 193 7.51 2.88 14.08
CA HIS A 193 6.75 1.66 14.02
C HIS A 193 5.41 1.79 14.75
N PRO A 194 4.34 1.25 14.18
CA PRO A 194 3.07 1.20 14.85
C PRO A 194 3.08 0.19 16.00
N ARG A 195 2.13 0.36 16.91
CA ARG A 195 1.86 -0.59 17.98
C ARG A 195 1.45 -1.93 17.37
N MET A 196 1.86 -3.01 18.01
CA MET A 196 1.38 -4.35 17.65
C MET A 196 0.31 -4.78 18.64
N TYR A 197 -0.70 -5.49 18.13
CA TYR A 197 -1.76 -6.05 18.96
C TYR A 197 -1.24 -7.28 19.70
N MET A 198 -1.58 -7.38 20.98
CA MET A 198 -1.35 -8.57 21.79
C MET A 198 -2.44 -9.62 21.52
N SER A 199 -2.11 -10.89 21.72
CA SER A 199 -3.05 -12.00 21.55
C SER A 199 -4.36 -11.82 22.34
N SER A 200 -4.27 -11.26 23.55
CA SER A 200 -5.41 -10.95 24.40
C SER A 200 -6.34 -9.86 23.87
N GLU A 201 -5.84 -8.99 22.98
CA GLU A 201 -6.64 -7.92 22.35
C GLU A 201 -7.36 -8.41 21.08
N VAL A 202 -6.86 -9.48 20.45
CA VAL A 202 -7.37 -10.00 19.19
C VAL A 202 -8.63 -10.84 19.43
N GLY A 203 -9.78 -10.15 19.43
CA GLY A 203 -11.10 -10.77 19.56
C GLY A 203 -12.11 -10.24 18.54
N SER A 204 -13.30 -10.84 18.53
CA SER A 204 -14.41 -10.45 17.64
C SER A 204 -14.78 -8.97 17.76
N GLU A 205 -14.71 -8.42 18.97
CA GLU A 205 -15.00 -7.01 19.25
C GLU A 205 -13.98 -6.06 18.61
N LEU A 206 -12.68 -6.37 18.69
CA LEU A 206 -11.65 -5.61 18.01
C LEU A 206 -11.89 -5.65 16.49
N ILE A 207 -12.10 -6.84 15.93
CA ILE A 207 -12.35 -6.99 14.48
C ILE A 207 -13.59 -6.23 14.04
N ARG A 208 -14.68 -6.26 14.81
CA ARG A 208 -15.91 -5.50 14.53
C ARG A 208 -15.64 -4.00 14.53
N ARG A 209 -14.91 -3.49 15.52
CA ARG A 209 -14.54 -2.08 15.64
C ARG A 209 -13.67 -1.62 14.47
N LEU A 210 -12.67 -2.42 14.11
CA LEU A 210 -11.78 -2.13 12.97
C LEU A 210 -12.49 -2.23 11.61
N ARG A 211 -13.56 -3.01 11.49
CA ARG A 211 -14.41 -3.01 10.28
C ARG A 211 -15.34 -1.79 10.18
N GLN A 212 -15.54 -1.09 11.29
CA GLN A 212 -16.42 0.07 11.41
C GLN A 212 -15.63 1.39 11.49
N SER A 213 -14.30 1.34 11.58
CA SER A 213 -13.45 2.53 11.50
C SER A 213 -13.62 3.20 10.15
N ARG A 214 -13.26 4.48 10.05
CA ARG A 214 -13.22 5.20 8.79
C ARG A 214 -11.75 5.37 8.38
N PRO A 215 -11.38 5.11 7.11
CA PRO A 215 -10.03 5.42 6.62
C PRO A 215 -9.76 6.92 6.69
N ARG A 216 -8.52 7.30 6.99
CA ARG A 216 -8.05 8.69 6.88
C ARG A 216 -7.98 9.08 5.41
N TYR A 217 -8.58 10.21 5.06
CA TYR A 217 -8.49 10.78 3.72
C TYR A 217 -7.49 11.93 3.67
N GLY A 218 -6.84 12.12 2.52
CA GLY A 218 -5.71 13.04 2.35
C GLY A 218 -6.00 14.52 2.57
N ASP A 219 -7.27 14.92 2.56
CA ASP A 219 -7.77 16.26 2.82
C ASP A 219 -8.04 16.53 4.31
N GLU A 220 -7.98 15.50 5.16
CA GLU A 220 -8.21 15.62 6.59
C GLU A 220 -6.93 16.11 7.31
N ARG A 221 -7.00 17.33 7.88
CA ARG A 221 -5.95 17.84 8.77
C ARG A 221 -5.69 16.83 9.89
N SER A 222 -4.41 16.59 10.19
CA SER A 222 -3.97 15.89 11.39
C SER A 222 -4.60 16.54 12.62
N SER A 223 -5.71 15.99 13.10
CA SER A 223 -6.28 16.35 14.39
C SER A 223 -5.51 15.55 15.43
N ASN A 224 -4.90 16.23 16.41
CA ASN A 224 -4.24 15.60 17.54
C ASN A 224 -5.16 14.51 18.11
N GLY A 225 -4.72 13.25 17.98
CA GLY A 225 -5.51 12.06 18.26
C GLY A 225 -5.97 12.00 19.72
N SER A 226 -7.16 12.55 19.95
CA SER A 226 -7.95 12.37 21.15
C SER A 226 -8.90 11.20 20.87
N GLY A 227 -8.59 10.03 21.39
CA GLY A 227 -9.35 8.80 21.15
C GLY A 227 -9.05 7.75 22.22
N SER A 228 -9.66 7.96 23.37
CA SER A 228 -9.50 7.34 24.69
C SER A 228 -9.63 5.81 24.74
N GLY A 229 -8.88 5.18 25.65
CA GLY A 229 -9.10 3.80 26.08
C GLY A 229 -7.96 3.26 26.93
N SER A 230 -8.18 3.19 28.24
CA SER A 230 -7.23 2.97 29.34
C SER A 230 -6.44 1.65 29.33
N GLY A 231 -5.17 1.75 29.74
CA GLY A 231 -4.51 0.92 30.77
C GLY A 231 -4.14 -0.54 30.46
N VAL A 232 -2.84 -0.85 30.62
CA VAL A 232 -2.22 -1.91 31.47
C VAL A 232 -0.90 -2.40 30.84
N ARG A 233 0.15 -2.50 31.68
CA ARG A 233 1.44 -3.14 31.36
C ARG A 233 1.37 -4.65 31.62
N VAL A 234 2.11 -5.44 30.84
CA VAL A 234 3.00 -6.58 31.23
C VAL A 234 3.35 -7.37 29.95
N GLY A 235 4.60 -7.86 29.86
CA GLY A 235 5.25 -8.30 28.62
C GLY A 235 5.11 -9.76 28.21
N GLY A 236 5.91 -10.12 27.19
CA GLY A 236 6.13 -11.49 26.70
C GLY A 236 5.41 -11.81 25.38
N GLU A 237 6.17 -11.71 24.28
CA GLU A 237 6.06 -12.41 22.99
C GLU A 237 4.68 -12.87 22.47
N ASP A 238 4.18 -12.22 21.41
CA ASP A 238 4.07 -12.73 20.01
C ASP A 238 3.23 -11.71 19.22
N MET A 239 3.85 -10.97 18.29
CA MET A 239 3.30 -9.69 17.83
C MET A 239 2.84 -9.72 16.37
N THR A 240 1.54 -9.49 16.16
CA THR A 240 0.91 -9.51 14.84
C THR A 240 0.59 -8.09 14.36
N ARG A 241 1.10 -7.68 13.20
CA ARG A 241 0.61 -6.47 12.51
C ARG A 241 -0.62 -6.84 11.67
N LEU A 242 -1.50 -5.87 11.47
CA LEU A 242 -2.80 -6.07 10.86
C LEU A 242 -2.94 -5.07 9.72
N CYS A 243 -2.43 -5.36 8.52
CA CYS A 243 -2.72 -4.51 7.35
C CYS A 243 -4.08 -4.90 6.78
N LEU A 244 -5.01 -3.95 6.90
CA LEU A 244 -6.41 -4.18 6.60
C LEU A 244 -6.69 -3.84 5.13
N LEU A 245 -7.81 -4.33 4.61
CA LEU A 245 -8.36 -3.87 3.35
C LEU A 245 -9.77 -3.45 3.67
N GLU A 246 -9.91 -2.27 4.27
CA GLU A 246 -11.20 -1.67 4.53
C GLU A 246 -11.71 -1.05 3.22
N SER A 247 -12.99 -1.21 2.94
CA SER A 247 -13.68 -0.36 1.98
C SER A 247 -15.03 -0.10 2.56
N SER A 248 -15.26 1.15 2.93
CA SER A 248 -16.57 1.60 3.34
C SER A 248 -17.52 1.55 2.14
N HIS A 249 -18.65 0.86 2.31
CA HIS A 249 -19.86 1.16 1.57
C HIS A 249 -20.73 1.98 2.53
N GLN A 250 -20.73 3.29 2.33
CA GLN A 250 -21.85 4.25 2.51
C GLN A 250 -21.29 5.66 2.76
N GLY A 251 -21.38 6.49 1.73
CA GLY A 251 -21.01 7.90 1.75
C GLY A 251 -21.10 8.42 0.32
N HIS A 252 -22.11 9.24 0.06
CA HIS A 252 -22.47 9.75 -1.26
C HIS A 252 -21.26 10.43 -1.93
N CYS A 253 -20.86 9.95 -3.12
CA CYS A 253 -20.12 10.75 -4.08
C CYS A 253 -21.15 11.31 -5.08
N THR A 254 -21.69 12.49 -4.80
CA THR A 254 -22.43 13.27 -5.80
C THR A 254 -21.46 14.21 -6.53
N SER A 255 -21.47 14.05 -7.85
CA SER A 255 -21.01 14.92 -8.95
C SER A 255 -19.52 15.26 -9.06
#